data_AF-A0A942EIP1-F1
#
_entry.id   AF-A0A942EIP1-F1
#
_cell.length_a   1.000
_cell.length_b   1.000
_cell.length_c   1.000
_cell.angle_alpha   90.00
_cell.angle_beta   90.00
_cell.angle_gamma   90.00
#
_symmetry.space_group_name_H-M   'P 1'
#
loop_
_entity.id
_entity.type
_entity.pdbx_description
1 polymer ?
#
loop_
_entity_poly.entity_id
_entity_poly.type
_entity_poly.pdbx_seq_one_letter_code
_entity_poly.pdbx_strand_id
1 'polypeptide(L)'
;MRLWVICLAVCVFLLAALPLRWEKHEVDKNSYMMRDKWTGQWWSLHFLSVNEVPLLIPRFHPSLIRNRAALIGQEQPEIREAWWREEAERPEPPATQQQTRFDFIIGNSTPETRFQLHLESLARQQLENDAWFARDLSVCAWAALVAGFFVAAVVLYRREQAQKNRTAI
;
A
#
# COMPACT_ATOMS: atom_id res chain seq x y z
N MET A 1 -33.94 -24.23 0.66
CA MET A 1 -32.86 -23.53 1.38
C MET A 1 -33.28 -22.08 1.58
N ARG A 2 -33.17 -21.50 2.78
CA ARG A 2 -33.66 -20.13 3.05
C ARG A 2 -32.67 -19.10 2.50
N LEU A 3 -33.13 -18.13 1.72
CA LEU A 3 -32.27 -17.19 0.97
C LEU A 3 -31.33 -16.36 1.89
N TRP A 4 -31.78 -16.00 3.10
CA TRP A 4 -30.95 -15.27 4.08
C TRP A 4 -29.77 -16.11 4.60
N VAL A 5 -29.89 -17.43 4.62
CA VAL A 5 -28.79 -18.35 5.01
C VAL A 5 -27.69 -18.33 3.96
N ILE A 6 -28.05 -18.20 2.67
CA ILE A 6 -27.08 -18.07 1.58
C ILE A 6 -26.31 -16.75 1.71
N CYS A 7 -27.00 -15.64 1.98
CA CYS A 7 -26.35 -14.34 2.19
C CYS A 7 -25.38 -14.36 3.39
N LEU A 8 -25.77 -14.99 4.51
CA LEU A 8 -24.87 -15.16 5.66
C LEU A 8 -23.67 -16.06 5.33
N ALA A 9 -23.89 -17.16 4.61
CA ALA A 9 -22.80 -18.04 4.18
C ALA A 9 -21.80 -17.30 3.28
N VAL A 10 -22.28 -16.43 2.38
CA VAL A 10 -21.42 -15.56 1.57
C VAL A 10 -20.65 -14.57 2.45
N CYS A 11 -21.27 -13.92 3.44
CA CYS A 11 -20.55 -13.04 4.38
C CYS A 11 -19.43 -13.79 5.12
N VAL A 12 -19.71 -14.98 5.64
CA VAL A 12 -18.72 -15.80 6.36
C VAL A 12 -17.59 -16.22 5.42
N PHE A 13 -17.91 -16.62 4.18
CA PHE A 13 -16.91 -16.98 3.18
C PHE A 13 -16.02 -15.79 2.79
N LEU A 14 -16.62 -14.61 2.61
CA LEU A 14 -15.92 -13.36 2.34
C LEU A 14 -14.97 -13.00 3.49
N LEU A 15 -15.41 -13.10 4.74
CA LEU A 15 -14.56 -12.86 5.91
C LEU A 15 -13.45 -13.91 6.04
N ALA A 16 -13.73 -15.18 5.73
CA ALA A 16 -12.74 -16.26 5.76
C ALA A 16 -11.71 -16.18 4.62
N ALA A 17 -12.04 -15.52 3.51
CA ALA A 17 -11.12 -15.27 2.40
C ALA A 17 -10.13 -14.13 2.68
N LEU A 18 -10.39 -13.29 3.68
CA LEU A 18 -9.51 -12.19 4.09
C LEU A 18 -8.08 -12.64 4.46
N PRO A 19 -7.86 -13.71 5.25
CA PRO A 19 -6.51 -14.23 5.50
C PRO A 19 -5.86 -14.87 4.26
N LEU A 20 -6.64 -15.40 3.32
CA LEU A 20 -6.12 -16.01 2.08
C LEU A 20 -5.67 -14.98 1.03
N ARG A 21 -6.04 -13.70 1.22
CA ARG A 21 -5.61 -12.59 0.38
C ARG A 21 -4.10 -12.36 0.42
N TRP A 22 -3.49 -12.64 1.57
CA TRP A 22 -2.10 -12.32 1.84
C TRP A 22 -1.23 -13.56 1.68
N GLU A 23 -0.28 -13.51 0.75
CA GLU A 23 0.75 -14.52 0.60
C GLU A 23 1.96 -14.12 1.44
N LYS A 24 2.27 -14.90 2.46
CA LYS A 24 3.44 -14.67 3.31
C LYS A 24 4.69 -15.23 2.63
N HIS A 25 5.71 -14.39 2.50
CA HIS A 25 7.02 -14.74 2.01
C HIS A 25 8.07 -14.33 3.04
N GLU A 26 8.86 -15.29 3.53
CA GLU A 26 9.97 -15.00 4.43
C GLU A 26 11.13 -14.40 3.64
N VAL A 27 11.61 -13.24 4.10
CA VAL A 27 12.77 -12.58 3.52
C VAL A 27 13.95 -12.63 4.47
N ASP A 28 13.70 -12.53 5.78
CA ASP A 28 14.72 -12.68 6.82
C ASP A 28 14.07 -13.08 8.16
N LYS A 29 14.85 -13.53 9.15
CA LYS A 29 14.36 -14.03 10.45
C LYS A 29 13.44 -13.07 11.20
N ASN A 30 13.54 -11.77 10.93
CA ASN A 30 12.77 -10.71 11.60
C ASN A 30 11.88 -9.89 10.63
N SER A 31 11.77 -10.29 9.36
CA SER A 31 10.97 -9.57 8.37
C SER A 31 10.23 -10.51 7.44
N TYR A 32 8.92 -10.30 7.35
CA TYR A 32 8.07 -11.02 6.43
C TYR A 32 7.61 -10.07 5.35
N MET A 33 7.72 -10.47 4.09
CA MET A 33 7.02 -9.80 3.03
C MET A 33 5.65 -10.46 2.85
N MET A 34 4.60 -9.66 2.72
CA MET A 34 3.28 -10.11 2.36
C MET A 34 2.97 -9.62 0.95
N ARG A 35 2.68 -10.54 0.04
CA ARG A 35 2.16 -10.17 -1.28
C ARG A 35 0.64 -10.17 -1.20
N ASP A 36 0.02 -9.05 -1.57
CA ASP A 36 -1.41 -9.05 -1.84
C ASP A 36 -1.64 -9.74 -3.18
N LYS A 37 -2.28 -10.92 -3.16
CA LYS A 37 -2.50 -11.71 -4.39
C LYS A 37 -3.36 -10.99 -5.41
N TRP A 38 -4.14 -10.00 -4.98
CA TRP A 38 -5.13 -9.35 -5.82
C TRP A 38 -4.59 -8.13 -6.54
N THR A 39 -3.78 -7.32 -5.84
CA THR A 39 -3.11 -6.15 -6.43
C THR A 39 -1.72 -6.49 -6.98
N GLY A 40 -1.17 -7.65 -6.59
CA GLY A 40 0.21 -8.04 -6.91
C GLY A 40 1.27 -7.26 -6.13
N GLN A 41 0.87 -6.34 -5.24
CA GLN A 41 1.77 -5.48 -4.48
C GLN A 41 2.41 -6.21 -3.31
N TRP A 42 3.65 -5.85 -3.00
CA TRP A 42 4.42 -6.38 -1.89
C TRP A 42 4.44 -5.41 -0.72
N TRP A 43 4.18 -5.96 0.46
CA TRP A 43 4.17 -5.28 1.74
C TRP A 43 5.24 -5.91 2.61
N SER A 44 5.87 -5.16 3.50
CA SER A 44 6.77 -5.71 4.52
C SER A 44 6.12 -5.54 5.88
N LEU A 45 6.10 -6.63 6.63
CA LEU A 45 5.69 -6.68 8.02
C LEU A 45 6.97 -6.77 8.85
N HIS A 46 7.28 -5.67 9.53
CA HIS A 46 8.42 -5.60 10.44
C HIS A 46 7.94 -5.88 11.86
N PHE A 47 8.47 -6.91 12.50
CA PHE A 47 8.31 -7.12 13.92
C PHE A 47 9.41 -6.36 14.64
N LEU A 48 9.16 -5.10 14.99
CA LEU A 48 9.99 -4.38 15.95
C LEU A 48 9.79 -5.03 17.34
N SER A 49 10.69 -5.96 17.67
CA SER A 49 10.91 -6.46 19.04
C SER A 49 11.23 -5.24 19.92
N VAL A 50 10.54 -4.87 21.00
CA VAL A 50 9.69 -5.57 21.96
C VAL A 50 8.62 -4.56 22.42
N ASN A 51 7.35 -4.71 21.98
CA ASN A 51 6.09 -4.31 22.68
C ASN A 51 4.94 -3.76 21.82
N GLU A 52 5.08 -3.36 20.55
CA GLU A 52 4.00 -2.59 19.91
C GLU A 52 3.68 -3.02 18.47
N VAL A 53 2.36 -3.18 18.25
CA VAL A 53 1.56 -3.27 17.01
C VAL A 53 2.30 -3.63 15.70
N PRO A 54 1.90 -4.70 14.99
CA PRO A 54 2.43 -4.99 13.65
C PRO A 54 2.06 -3.85 12.69
N LEU A 55 3.07 -3.10 12.24
CA LEU A 55 2.92 -2.09 11.19
C LEU A 55 3.21 -2.74 9.83
N LEU A 56 2.22 -2.74 8.93
CA LEU A 56 2.46 -3.02 7.52
C LEU A 56 3.06 -1.76 6.86
N ILE A 57 4.29 -1.88 6.35
CA ILE A 57 4.95 -0.82 5.59
C ILE A 57 5.16 -1.31 4.16
N PRO A 58 4.68 -0.59 3.13
CA PRO A 58 4.94 -0.96 1.74
C PRO A 58 6.44 -0.90 1.43
N ARG A 59 6.97 -1.91 0.74
CA ARG A 59 8.36 -1.95 0.28
C ARG A 59 8.38 -2.23 -1.22
N PHE A 60 8.93 -1.31 -2.00
CA PHE A 60 9.02 -1.43 -3.46
C PHE A 60 10.35 -2.03 -3.89
N HIS A 61 10.31 -2.90 -4.91
CA HIS A 61 11.51 -3.47 -5.49
C HIS A 61 12.34 -2.40 -6.22
N PRO A 62 13.69 -2.39 -6.12
CA PRO A 62 14.52 -1.37 -6.74
C PRO A 62 14.29 -1.18 -8.24
N SER A 63 13.98 -2.24 -8.98
CA SER A 63 13.67 -2.14 -10.43
C SER A 63 12.37 -1.37 -10.71
N LEU A 64 11.36 -1.46 -9.85
CA LEU A 64 10.11 -0.72 -9.99
C LEU A 64 10.34 0.76 -9.69
N ILE A 65 11.11 1.07 -8.64
CA ILE A 65 11.52 2.43 -8.30
C ILE A 65 12.31 3.04 -9.46
N ARG A 66 13.31 2.33 -9.98
CA ARG A 66 14.14 2.79 -11.10
C ARG A 66 13.33 3.04 -12.37
N ASN A 67 12.46 2.10 -12.74
CA ASN A 67 11.62 2.26 -13.93
C ASN A 67 10.63 3.43 -13.76
N ARG A 68 10.04 3.58 -12.57
CA ARG A 68 9.13 4.68 -12.27
C ARG A 68 9.86 6.03 -12.24
N ALA A 69 11.05 6.09 -11.68
CA ALA A 69 11.92 7.27 -11.70
C ALA A 69 12.29 7.66 -13.13
N ALA A 70 12.61 6.68 -13.98
CA ALA A 70 12.89 6.93 -15.40
C ALA A 70 11.67 7.48 -16.15
N LEU A 71 10.46 6.94 -15.89
CA LEU A 71 9.21 7.45 -16.45
C LEU A 71 8.93 8.89 -16.01
N ILE A 72 9.01 9.18 -14.70
CA ILE A 72 8.81 10.55 -14.17
C ILE A 72 9.82 11.51 -14.81
N GLY A 73 11.09 11.10 -14.94
CA GLY A 73 12.15 11.90 -15.54
C GLY A 73 12.04 12.09 -17.06
N GLN A 74 11.22 11.29 -17.75
CA GLN A 74 10.89 11.47 -19.17
C GLN A 74 9.60 12.27 -19.38
N GLU A 75 8.59 12.09 -18.53
CA GLU A 75 7.31 12.79 -18.66
C GLU A 75 7.39 14.26 -18.25
N GLN A 76 8.37 14.65 -17.42
CA GLN A 76 8.42 16.00 -16.84
C GLN A 76 9.78 16.69 -17.04
N PRO A 77 10.07 17.19 -18.26
CA PRO A 77 11.28 17.97 -18.54
C PRO A 77 11.33 19.26 -17.70
N GLU A 78 10.17 19.85 -17.39
CA GLU A 78 10.06 21.05 -16.55
C GLU A 78 10.56 20.83 -15.13
N ILE A 79 10.29 19.65 -14.53
CA ILE A 79 10.81 19.28 -13.20
C ILE A 79 12.33 19.19 -13.23
N ARG A 80 12.89 18.60 -14.30
CA ARG A 80 14.34 18.50 -14.46
C ARG A 80 14.95 19.90 -14.47
N GLU A 81 14.46 20.80 -15.32
CA GLU A 81 14.97 22.16 -15.43
C GLU A 81 14.78 22.98 -14.15
N ALA A 82 13.67 22.81 -13.44
CA ALA A 82 13.44 23.45 -12.15
C ALA A 82 14.42 22.96 -11.08
N TRP A 83 14.66 21.65 -11.02
CA TRP A 83 15.63 21.06 -10.09
C TRP A 83 17.06 21.54 -10.38
N TRP A 84 17.45 21.65 -11.66
CA TRP A 84 18.75 22.21 -12.04
C TRP A 84 18.90 23.68 -11.61
N ARG A 85 17.83 24.48 -11.74
CA ARG A 85 17.82 25.87 -11.26
C ARG A 85 17.98 25.94 -9.74
N GLU A 86 17.22 25.13 -9.01
CA GLU A 86 17.28 25.07 -7.55
C GLU A 86 18.64 24.56 -7.03
N GLU A 87 19.21 23.54 -7.65
CA GLU A 87 20.53 23.02 -7.27
C GLU A 87 21.66 24.00 -7.63
N ALA A 88 21.54 24.76 -8.73
CA ALA A 88 22.50 25.81 -9.09
C ALA A 88 22.48 27.01 -8.12
N GLU A 89 21.34 27.27 -7.49
CA GLU A 89 21.17 28.31 -6.46
C GLU A 89 21.57 27.82 -5.06
N ARG A 90 21.83 26.52 -4.89
CA ARG A 90 22.15 25.94 -3.59
C ARG A 90 23.58 26.31 -3.19
N PRO A 91 23.79 26.95 -2.02
CA PRO A 91 25.14 27.29 -1.55
C PRO A 91 25.96 26.02 -1.30
N GLU A 92 27.24 26.03 -1.67
CA GLU A 92 28.14 24.91 -1.39
C GLU A 92 28.20 24.66 0.12
N PRO A 93 28.03 23.39 0.56
CA PRO A 93 28.09 23.09 1.97
C PRO A 93 29.50 23.40 2.52
N PRO A 94 29.61 24.01 3.71
CA PRO A 94 30.91 24.28 4.32
C PRO A 94 31.64 22.95 4.55
N ALA A 95 32.89 22.89 4.10
CA ALA A 95 33.76 21.72 4.28
C ALA A 95 33.96 21.47 5.78
N THR A 96 33.12 20.60 6.37
CA THR A 96 33.22 20.23 7.79
C THR A 96 33.38 18.73 7.89
N GLN A 97 34.40 18.29 8.64
CA GLN A 97 34.92 16.92 8.74
C GLN A 97 33.98 15.87 9.37
N GLN A 98 32.66 16.10 9.42
CA GLN A 98 31.69 15.16 9.98
C GLN A 98 30.46 14.96 9.08
N GLN A 99 30.63 14.98 7.75
CA GLN A 99 29.60 14.46 6.88
C GLN A 99 29.58 12.94 6.96
N THR A 100 28.49 12.43 7.50
CA THR A 100 28.08 11.03 7.51
C THR A 100 28.38 10.38 6.16
N ARG A 101 28.77 9.11 6.14
CA ARG A 101 29.20 8.38 4.93
C ARG A 101 28.24 8.52 3.73
N PHE A 102 26.94 8.73 3.97
CA PHE A 102 25.94 9.03 2.95
C PHE A 102 26.02 10.46 2.40
N ASP A 103 26.22 11.45 3.26
CA ASP A 103 26.39 12.86 2.86
C ASP A 103 27.72 13.09 2.14
N PHE A 104 28.76 12.31 2.44
CA PHE A 104 30.03 12.36 1.70
C PHE A 104 29.90 11.82 0.28
N ILE A 105 29.11 10.75 0.08
CA ILE A 105 28.86 10.18 -1.26
C ILE A 105 27.97 11.13 -2.08
N ILE A 106 26.96 11.74 -1.46
CA ILE A 106 26.08 12.71 -2.11
C ILE A 106 26.83 14.03 -2.36
N GLY A 107 27.67 14.46 -1.42
CA GLY A 107 28.51 15.66 -1.55
C GLY A 107 29.51 15.59 -2.70
N ASN A 108 30.07 14.40 -2.98
CA ASN A 108 31.00 14.17 -4.10
C ASN A 108 30.34 13.56 -5.35
N SER A 109 29.03 13.34 -5.35
CA SER A 109 28.35 12.79 -6.53
C SER A 109 28.05 13.87 -7.56
N THR A 110 28.05 13.47 -8.82
CA THR A 110 27.70 14.37 -9.92
C THR A 110 26.26 14.89 -9.75
N PRO A 111 25.93 16.11 -10.22
CA PRO A 111 24.58 16.65 -10.17
C PRO A 111 23.53 15.68 -10.74
N GLU A 112 23.91 14.92 -11.77
CA GLU A 112 23.07 13.91 -12.39
C GLU A 112 22.74 12.74 -11.45
N THR A 113 23.68 12.34 -10.58
CA THR A 113 23.46 11.29 -9.58
C THR A 113 22.50 11.77 -8.48
N ARG A 114 22.62 13.02 -8.05
CA ARG A 114 21.71 13.63 -7.07
C ARG A 114 20.30 13.76 -7.62
N PHE A 115 20.17 14.15 -8.89
CA PHE A 115 18.88 14.20 -9.58
C PHE A 115 18.23 12.81 -9.68
N GLN A 116 19.01 11.77 -9.99
CA GLN A 116 18.49 10.40 -10.01
C GLN A 116 18.01 9.95 -8.63
N LEU A 117 18.75 10.22 -7.56
CA LEU A 117 18.32 9.93 -6.19
C LEU A 117 17.03 10.69 -5.83
N HIS A 118 16.91 11.95 -6.26
CA HIS A 118 15.69 12.74 -6.08
C HIS A 118 14.50 12.12 -6.83
N LEU A 119 14.67 11.74 -8.10
CA LEU A 119 13.63 11.04 -8.87
C LEU A 119 13.27 9.69 -8.25
N GLU A 120 14.24 8.93 -7.75
CA GLU A 120 13.97 7.68 -7.04
C GLU A 120 13.17 7.91 -5.75
N SER A 121 13.45 9.00 -5.03
CA SER A 121 12.69 9.37 -3.84
C SER A 121 11.24 9.75 -4.15
N LEU A 122 11.02 10.55 -5.21
CA LEU A 122 9.68 10.89 -5.70
C LEU A 122 8.93 9.66 -6.21
N ALA A 123 9.61 8.82 -6.99
CA ALA A 123 9.05 7.57 -7.50
C ALA A 123 8.61 6.64 -6.36
N ARG A 124 9.43 6.54 -5.31
CA ARG A 124 9.10 5.77 -4.12
C ARG A 124 7.90 6.35 -3.38
N GLN A 125 7.88 7.66 -3.15
CA GLN A 125 6.76 8.33 -2.46
C GLN A 125 5.45 8.16 -3.25
N GLN A 126 5.49 8.26 -4.58
CA GLN A 126 4.31 8.08 -5.39
C GLN A 126 3.83 6.63 -5.40
N LEU A 127 4.75 5.66 -5.48
CA LEU A 127 4.40 4.25 -5.33
C LEU A 127 3.80 3.97 -3.94
N GLU A 128 4.34 4.58 -2.88
CA GLU A 128 3.78 4.50 -1.52
C GLU A 128 2.33 5.01 -1.53
N ASN A 129 2.09 6.21 -2.04
CA ASN A 129 0.75 6.79 -2.13
C ASN A 129 -0.21 5.91 -2.95
N ASP A 130 0.22 5.42 -4.10
CA ASP A 130 -0.59 4.56 -4.98
C ASP A 130 -0.94 3.24 -4.27
N ALA A 131 -0.02 2.66 -3.51
CA ALA A 131 -0.25 1.45 -2.74
C ALA A 131 -1.21 1.67 -1.57
N TRP A 132 -1.05 2.77 -0.83
CA TRP A 132 -1.99 3.14 0.23
C TRP A 132 -3.39 3.36 -0.32
N PHE A 133 -3.51 4.08 -1.44
CA PHE A 133 -4.79 4.31 -2.11
C PHE A 133 -5.42 2.99 -2.59
N ALA A 134 -4.66 2.13 -3.26
CA ALA A 134 -5.15 0.83 -3.73
C ALA A 134 -5.62 -0.07 -2.58
N ARG A 135 -4.87 -0.05 -1.46
CA ARG A 135 -5.25 -0.79 -0.25
C ARG A 135 -6.54 -0.25 0.33
N ASP A 136 -6.66 1.06 0.53
CA ASP A 136 -7.84 1.67 1.14
C ASP A 136 -9.07 1.48 0.24
N LEU A 137 -8.92 1.60 -1.08
CA LEU A 137 -9.98 1.28 -2.04
C LEU A 137 -10.45 -0.17 -1.92
N SER A 138 -9.51 -1.11 -1.84
CA SER A 138 -9.83 -2.53 -1.72
C SER A 138 -10.54 -2.85 -0.40
N VAL A 139 -10.10 -2.27 0.72
CA VAL A 139 -10.70 -2.47 2.04
C VAL A 139 -12.10 -1.88 2.07
N CYS A 140 -12.29 -0.69 1.51
CA CYS A 140 -13.59 -0.06 1.38
C CYS A 140 -14.56 -0.89 0.53
N ALA A 141 -14.11 -1.40 -0.63
CA ALA A 141 -14.92 -2.26 -1.50
C ALA A 141 -15.33 -3.56 -0.78
N TRP A 142 -14.40 -4.19 -0.06
CA TRP A 142 -14.67 -5.38 0.75
C TRP A 142 -15.66 -5.11 1.87
N ALA A 143 -15.48 -4.03 2.63
CA ALA A 143 -16.38 -3.63 3.70
C ALA A 143 -17.80 -3.36 3.17
N ALA A 144 -17.92 -2.70 2.02
CA ALA A 144 -19.19 -2.43 1.37
C ALA A 144 -19.91 -3.72 0.95
N LEU A 145 -19.18 -4.70 0.41
CA LEU A 145 -19.75 -6.01 0.05
C LEU A 145 -20.29 -6.75 1.29
N VAL A 146 -19.49 -6.84 2.36
CA VAL A 146 -19.91 -7.50 3.60
C VAL A 146 -21.12 -6.82 4.21
N ALA A 147 -21.11 -5.47 4.28
CA ALA A 147 -22.25 -4.70 4.78
C ALA A 147 -23.51 -4.90 3.93
N GLY A 148 -23.39 -4.88 2.60
CA GLY A 148 -24.50 -5.09 1.68
C GLY A 148 -25.16 -6.46 1.84
N PHE A 149 -24.36 -7.54 1.90
CA PHE A 149 -24.89 -8.89 2.11
C PHE A 149 -25.52 -9.07 3.49
N PHE A 150 -24.95 -8.44 4.53
CA PHE A 150 -25.53 -8.48 5.87
C PHE A 150 -26.89 -7.79 5.93
N VAL A 151 -27.02 -6.58 5.36
CA VAL A 151 -28.30 -5.86 5.28
C VAL A 151 -29.33 -6.68 4.52
N ALA A 152 -28.96 -7.27 3.38
CA ALA A 152 -29.84 -8.14 2.61
C ALA A 152 -30.33 -9.35 3.44
N ALA A 153 -29.43 -10.00 4.19
CA ALA A 153 -29.79 -11.12 5.06
C ALA A 153 -30.81 -10.72 6.14
N VAL A 154 -30.62 -9.56 6.78
CA VAL A 154 -31.54 -9.05 7.81
C VAL A 154 -32.92 -8.73 7.24
N VAL A 155 -32.98 -8.09 6.07
CA VAL A 155 -34.25 -7.77 5.39
C VAL A 155 -35.01 -9.04 5.03
N LEU A 156 -34.32 -10.02 4.43
CA LEU A 156 -34.92 -11.31 4.06
C LEU A 156 -35.41 -12.08 5.28
N TYR A 157 -34.63 -12.10 6.37
CA TYR A 157 -35.02 -12.72 7.63
C TYR A 157 -36.30 -12.07 8.20
N ARG A 158 -36.34 -10.74 8.27
CA ARG A 158 -37.51 -9.98 8.77
C ARG A 158 -38.77 -10.28 7.94
N ARG A 159 -38.64 -10.35 6.61
CA ARG A 159 -39.74 -10.69 5.70
C ARG A 159 -40.27 -12.10 5.95
N GLU A 160 -39.38 -13.07 6.15
CA GLU A 160 -39.78 -14.45 6.42
C GLU A 160 -40.52 -14.57 7.76
N GLN A 161 -40.06 -13.87 8.80
CA GLN A 161 -40.75 -13.85 10.10
C GLN A 161 -42.14 -13.23 10.02
N ALA A 162 -42.28 -12.14 9.26
CA ALA A 162 -43.59 -11.51 9.04
C ALA A 162 -44.57 -12.43 8.30
N GLN A 163 -44.09 -13.25 7.35
CA GLN A 163 -44.93 -14.23 6.67
C GLN A 163 -45.40 -15.34 7.62
N LYS A 164 -44.51 -15.89 8.45
CA LYS A 164 -44.88 -16.93 9.43
C LYS A 164 -45.92 -16.45 10.44
N ASN A 165 -45.81 -15.21 10.90
CA ASN A 165 -46.77 -14.64 11.83
C ASN A 165 -48.16 -14.43 11.20
N ARG A 166 -48.24 -14.23 9.87
CA ARG A 166 -49.52 -14.08 9.17
C ARG A 166 -50.23 -15.40 8.92
N THR A 167 -49.50 -16.50 8.76
CA THR A 167 -50.06 -17.84 8.51
C THR A 167 -50.43 -18.60 9.78
N ALA A 168 -50.10 -18.06 10.95
CA ALA A 168 -50.37 -18.66 12.26
C ALA A 168 -51.68 -18.17 12.91
N ILE A 169 -52.42 -17.29 12.23
CA ILE A 169 -53.76 -16.80 12.57
C ILE A 169 -54.73 -17.48 11.60
#